data_AF-A0A954AKT8-F1
#
_entry.id   AF-A0A954AKT8-F1
#
_cell.length_a   1.000
_cell.length_b   1.000
_cell.length_c   1.000
_cell.angle_alpha   90.00
_cell.angle_beta   90.00
_cell.angle_gamma   90.00
#
_symmetry.space_group_name_H-M   'P 1'
#
loop_
_entity.id
_entity.type
_entity.pdbx_description
1 polymer ?
#
loop_
_entity_poly.entity_id
_entity_poly.type
_entity_poly.pdbx_seq_one_letter_code
_entity_poly.pdbx_strand_id
1 'polypeptide(L)'
;MLTARIAIASIFLTAFLATPLTAAQDKQPPAGPDRSGGSPAPETPGSGNGKSEKPDTTKRGAGTEAKEARDDGESTDPRTLQRREAIRQRIQRERARRLATTVVRTHVSVRVRLRNGERLQGIVKDGNFVERPSGGLEFVRAEMTQKDAGLRLWYYNRTDGYIFLPYTMIETYKVLKRLTDNEIKVIHDEIKEAERLARAAGDERNKLLADKADAMKHGENAAEKVGELAAEIAAKKKKAEEDAAKLALIEEFPPDEGWGEERINQINIRRLTVRVFPNAKERRFIEVFDEWKKGRDLWLAKKSKDLTDKHDSAQKGDSAEGGKSPSGAGTEPGKTEGTDPATETTEKVESGPSKR
;
A
#
# COMPACT_ATOMS: atom_id res chain seq x y z
N MET A 1 -22.22 63.89 21.91
CA MET A 1 -20.81 63.92 21.48
C MET A 1 -20.17 62.61 21.89
N LEU A 2 -20.09 61.64 20.97
CA LEU A 2 -19.52 60.30 21.23
C LEU A 2 -18.46 60.05 20.15
N THR A 3 -17.19 60.07 20.55
CA THR A 3 -16.04 59.83 19.66
C THR A 3 -15.75 58.34 19.55
N ALA A 4 -16.00 57.79 18.35
CA ALA A 4 -15.62 56.43 17.98
C ALA A 4 -14.12 56.38 17.63
N ARG A 5 -13.37 55.50 18.30
CA ARG A 5 -11.98 55.18 17.96
C ARG A 5 -11.96 54.00 16.99
N ILE A 6 -11.53 54.26 15.76
CA ILE A 6 -11.25 53.24 14.75
C ILE A 6 -9.81 52.76 14.96
N ALA A 7 -9.64 51.48 15.32
CA ALA A 7 -8.35 50.83 15.38
C ALA A 7 -7.96 50.35 13.98
N ILE A 8 -6.88 50.91 13.45
CA ILE A 8 -6.26 50.50 12.17
C ILE A 8 -5.37 49.29 12.47
N ALA A 9 -5.77 48.12 11.97
CA ALA A 9 -4.96 46.91 12.02
C ALA A 9 -3.88 46.99 10.94
N SER A 10 -2.63 47.14 11.36
CA SER A 10 -1.44 47.06 10.51
C SER A 10 -1.24 45.62 10.02
N ILE A 11 -1.48 45.41 8.73
CA ILE A 11 -1.15 44.18 8.01
C ILE A 11 0.37 44.18 7.78
N PHE A 12 1.08 43.28 8.48
CA PHE A 12 2.48 42.99 8.20
C PHE A 12 2.58 42.23 6.88
N LEU A 13 3.10 42.91 5.86
CA LEU A 13 3.47 42.35 4.57
C LEU A 13 4.81 41.61 4.73
N THR A 14 4.76 40.29 4.93
CA THR A 14 5.94 39.43 4.90
C THR A 14 6.43 39.28 3.46
N ALA A 15 7.48 40.01 3.11
CA ALA A 15 8.21 39.83 1.86
C ALA A 15 8.92 38.48 1.87
N PHE A 16 8.39 37.53 1.10
CA PHE A 16 9.05 36.27 0.77
C PHE A 16 10.15 36.57 -0.25
N LEU A 17 11.41 36.50 0.20
CA LEU A 17 12.58 36.62 -0.67
C LEU A 17 12.61 35.41 -1.62
N ALA A 18 12.38 35.69 -2.91
CA ALA A 18 12.56 34.74 -3.98
C ALA A 18 14.06 34.46 -4.18
N THR A 19 14.48 33.24 -3.88
CA THR A 19 15.80 32.72 -4.26
C THR A 19 15.84 32.53 -5.78
N PRO A 20 16.82 33.08 -6.50
CA PRO A 20 16.96 32.81 -7.93
C PRO A 20 17.37 31.35 -8.16
N LEU A 21 16.53 30.65 -8.92
CA LEU A 21 16.78 29.31 -9.43
C LEU A 21 17.92 29.39 -10.45
N THR A 22 19.12 28.96 -10.05
CA THR A 22 20.27 28.85 -10.94
C THR A 22 19.96 27.82 -12.03
N ALA A 23 19.83 28.29 -13.26
CA ALA A 23 19.68 27.48 -14.46
C ALA A 23 20.92 26.58 -14.61
N ALA A 24 20.75 25.30 -14.31
CA ALA A 24 21.70 24.26 -14.70
C ALA A 24 21.55 24.05 -16.21
N GLN A 25 22.61 24.38 -16.94
CA GLN A 25 22.77 24.06 -18.35
C GLN A 25 22.60 22.56 -18.58
N ASP A 26 21.62 22.27 -19.42
CA ASP A 26 21.34 21.00 -20.06
C ASP A 26 22.57 20.53 -20.86
N LYS A 27 23.34 19.61 -20.28
CA LYS A 27 24.34 18.83 -21.01
C LYS A 27 23.65 17.56 -21.50
N GLN A 28 23.32 17.55 -22.80
CA GLN A 28 22.94 16.35 -23.54
C GLN A 28 23.91 15.20 -23.24
N PRO A 29 23.41 14.02 -22.82
CA PRO A 29 24.21 12.81 -22.85
C PRO A 29 24.41 12.35 -24.31
N PRO A 30 25.59 11.81 -24.67
CA PRO A 30 25.81 11.26 -26.00
C PRO A 30 24.91 10.05 -26.26
N ALA A 31 24.36 10.00 -27.46
CA ALA A 31 23.61 8.87 -27.98
C ALA A 31 24.41 7.56 -27.84
N GLY A 32 23.90 6.66 -27.00
CA GLY A 32 24.39 5.28 -26.92
C GLY A 32 23.94 4.48 -28.14
N PRO A 33 24.74 3.49 -28.60
CA PRO A 33 24.43 2.72 -29.80
C PRO A 33 23.24 1.78 -29.58
N ASP A 34 22.40 1.70 -30.61
CA ASP A 34 21.37 0.71 -30.80
C ASP A 34 21.83 -0.70 -30.40
N ARG A 35 21.21 -1.24 -29.34
CA ARG A 35 21.19 -2.67 -29.06
C ARG A 35 19.81 -3.21 -29.37
N SER A 36 19.58 -3.43 -30.66
CA SER A 36 18.68 -4.45 -31.16
C SER A 36 19.19 -5.82 -30.71
N GLY A 37 18.58 -6.37 -29.66
CA GLY A 37 18.87 -7.70 -29.15
C GLY A 37 17.58 -8.31 -28.63
N GLY A 38 16.94 -9.13 -29.46
CA GLY A 38 15.64 -9.74 -29.19
C GLY A 38 15.62 -10.55 -27.89
N SER A 39 14.55 -10.36 -27.12
CA SER A 39 14.15 -11.29 -26.08
C SER A 39 13.51 -12.52 -26.72
N PRO A 40 14.06 -13.74 -26.55
CA PRO A 40 13.29 -14.95 -26.76
C PRO A 40 12.31 -15.14 -25.60
N ALA A 41 11.09 -15.54 -25.96
CA ALA A 41 10.03 -15.91 -25.05
C ALA A 41 10.45 -17.04 -24.09
N PRO A 42 9.99 -17.05 -22.83
CA PRO A 42 10.06 -18.26 -22.02
C PRO A 42 8.98 -19.24 -22.51
N GLU A 43 9.41 -20.25 -23.27
CA GLU A 43 8.63 -21.46 -23.46
C GLU A 43 8.45 -22.15 -22.10
N THR A 44 7.19 -22.32 -21.72
CA THR A 44 6.76 -23.10 -20.58
C THR A 44 6.67 -24.57 -21.02
N PRO A 45 7.55 -25.49 -20.56
CA PRO A 45 7.22 -26.90 -20.67
C PRO A 45 6.25 -27.24 -19.54
N GLY A 46 5.02 -27.56 -19.95
CA GLY A 46 4.08 -28.28 -19.11
C GLY A 46 4.69 -29.59 -18.65
N SER A 47 4.72 -29.80 -17.33
CA SER A 47 4.90 -31.12 -16.73
C SER A 47 3.72 -31.33 -15.79
N GLY A 48 2.64 -31.85 -16.37
CA GLY A 48 1.46 -32.29 -15.66
C GLY A 48 1.62 -33.72 -15.15
N ASN A 49 0.96 -33.97 -14.02
CA ASN A 49 0.57 -35.27 -13.48
C ASN A 49 1.65 -36.23 -12.96
N GLY A 50 2.19 -35.90 -11.79
CA GLY A 50 2.61 -36.87 -10.79
C GLY A 50 1.61 -36.89 -9.63
N LYS A 51 0.57 -37.71 -9.73
CA LYS A 51 -0.40 -37.99 -8.66
C LYS A 51 0.28 -38.87 -7.60
N SER A 52 1.01 -38.24 -6.67
CA SER A 52 1.58 -38.94 -5.52
C SER A 52 0.51 -39.08 -4.45
N GLU A 53 -0.04 -40.28 -4.34
CA GLU A 53 -0.87 -40.73 -3.23
C GLU A 53 -0.15 -40.42 -1.91
N LYS A 54 -0.83 -39.66 -1.04
CA LYS A 54 -0.45 -39.53 0.37
C LYS A 54 -0.78 -40.86 1.05
N PRO A 55 0.19 -41.56 1.65
CA PRO A 55 -0.16 -42.57 2.64
C PRO A 55 -0.70 -41.86 3.88
N ASP A 56 -1.99 -42.08 4.10
CA ASP A 56 -2.72 -41.79 5.32
C ASP A 56 -2.07 -42.56 6.49
N THR A 57 -1.22 -41.88 7.27
CA THR A 57 -0.73 -42.41 8.55
C THR A 57 -1.56 -41.87 9.70
N THR A 58 -2.87 -42.11 9.64
CA THR A 58 -3.80 -41.98 10.76
C THR A 58 -4.00 -43.35 11.40
N LYS A 59 -3.09 -43.76 12.31
CA LYS A 59 -3.34 -44.70 13.43
C LYS A 59 -2.02 -45.17 14.06
N ARG A 60 -1.58 -44.45 15.09
CA ARG A 60 -0.94 -45.06 16.26
C ARG A 60 -1.68 -44.46 17.44
N GLY A 61 -2.64 -45.16 18.01
CA GLY A 61 -2.36 -46.40 18.74
C GLY A 61 -2.05 -46.00 20.17
N ALA A 62 -3.06 -45.47 20.85
CA ALA A 62 -3.13 -45.53 22.30
C ALA A 62 -3.17 -47.01 22.70
N GLY A 63 -2.34 -47.39 23.67
CA GLY A 63 -2.32 -48.74 24.25
C GLY A 63 -0.99 -49.46 24.08
N THR A 64 -0.13 -49.32 25.09
CA THR A 64 0.25 -50.47 25.93
C THR A 64 1.00 -49.93 27.14
N GLU A 65 0.27 -49.87 28.25
CA GLU A 65 0.81 -49.99 29.59
C GLU A 65 1.65 -51.28 29.71
N ALA A 66 2.60 -51.24 30.64
CA ALA A 66 3.20 -52.39 31.31
C ALA A 66 3.80 -53.51 30.43
N LYS A 67 5.12 -53.45 30.23
CA LYS A 67 5.91 -54.67 30.13
C LYS A 67 7.28 -54.50 30.77
N GLU A 68 7.36 -55.05 31.98
CA GLU A 68 8.50 -55.74 32.57
C GLU A 68 9.87 -55.07 32.39
N ALA A 69 10.32 -54.43 33.47
CA ALA A 69 11.73 -54.43 33.84
C ALA A 69 12.22 -55.87 33.89
N ARG A 70 12.65 -56.41 32.74
CA ARG A 70 13.56 -57.53 32.72
C ARG A 70 14.90 -56.96 33.12
N ASP A 71 15.19 -57.17 34.40
CA ASP A 71 16.54 -57.22 34.93
C ASP A 71 17.36 -58.10 33.98
N ASP A 72 18.10 -57.43 33.09
CA ASP A 72 19.04 -58.05 32.16
C ASP A 72 20.16 -58.62 33.02
N GLY A 73 19.88 -59.79 33.63
CA GLY A 73 20.79 -60.52 34.48
C GLY A 73 22.16 -60.47 33.83
N GLU A 74 23.05 -59.71 34.46
CA GLU A 74 24.35 -59.35 33.93
C GLU A 74 25.08 -60.66 33.63
N SER A 75 24.99 -61.09 32.37
CA SER A 75 25.49 -62.37 31.91
C SER A 75 26.95 -62.44 32.31
N THR A 76 27.23 -63.23 33.34
CA THR A 76 28.56 -63.44 33.93
C THR A 76 29.37 -64.41 33.06
N ASP A 77 28.98 -64.57 31.80
CA ASP A 77 29.77 -65.31 30.83
C ASP A 77 31.07 -64.53 30.58
N PRO A 78 32.25 -65.09 30.94
CA PRO A 78 33.54 -64.43 30.78
C PRO A 78 33.81 -63.98 29.35
N ARG A 79 33.20 -64.62 28.34
CA ARG A 79 33.32 -64.21 26.93
C ARG A 79 32.65 -62.88 26.63
N THR A 80 31.53 -62.58 27.28
CA THR A 80 30.80 -61.32 27.08
C THR A 80 31.52 -60.14 27.72
N LEU A 81 32.13 -60.35 28.90
CA LEU A 81 32.98 -59.36 29.57
C LEU A 81 34.22 -59.02 28.73
N GLN A 82 34.92 -60.04 28.22
CA GLN A 82 36.08 -59.83 27.33
C GLN A 82 35.70 -59.05 26.06
N ARG A 83 34.54 -59.34 25.44
CA ARG A 83 34.06 -58.60 24.26
C ARG A 83 33.72 -57.14 24.60
N ARG A 84 33.10 -56.87 25.76
CA ARG A 84 32.80 -55.51 26.24
C ARG A 84 34.08 -54.70 26.49
N GLU A 85 35.08 -55.30 27.12
CA GLU A 85 36.38 -54.64 27.36
C GLU A 85 37.12 -54.35 26.06
N ALA A 86 37.16 -55.30 25.12
CA ALA A 86 37.74 -55.08 23.80
C ALA A 86 37.06 -53.93 23.04
N ILE A 87 35.73 -53.83 23.13
CA ILE A 87 34.97 -52.71 22.54
C ILE A 87 35.31 -51.38 23.23
N ARG A 88 35.36 -51.34 24.58
CA ARG A 88 35.76 -50.12 25.32
C ARG A 88 37.16 -49.67 24.95
N GLN A 89 38.12 -50.60 24.88
CA GLN A 89 39.50 -50.28 24.49
C GLN A 89 39.57 -49.78 23.04
N ARG A 90 38.79 -50.36 22.12
CA ARG A 90 38.69 -49.87 20.73
C ARG A 90 38.13 -48.45 20.67
N ILE A 91 37.08 -48.16 21.43
CA ILE A 91 36.48 -46.81 21.52
C ILE A 91 37.47 -45.81 22.12
N GLN A 92 38.19 -46.19 23.19
CA GLN A 92 39.21 -45.33 23.80
C GLN A 92 40.37 -45.06 22.85
N ARG A 93 40.84 -46.06 22.11
CA ARG A 93 41.93 -45.91 21.12
C ARG A 93 41.51 -45.03 19.95
N GLU A 94 40.27 -45.18 19.45
CA GLU A 94 39.67 -44.28 18.46
C GLU A 94 39.59 -42.83 18.98
N ARG A 95 39.12 -42.63 20.21
CA ARG A 95 39.06 -41.29 20.84
C ARG A 95 40.46 -40.68 20.99
N ALA A 96 41.44 -41.45 21.45
CA ALA A 96 42.82 -40.99 21.59
C ALA A 96 43.46 -40.66 20.24
N ARG A 97 43.20 -41.47 19.20
CA ARG A 97 43.72 -41.22 17.83
C ARG A 97 43.11 -39.97 17.22
N ARG A 98 41.81 -39.73 17.45
CA ARG A 98 41.12 -38.48 17.07
C ARG A 98 41.67 -37.27 17.83
N LEU A 99 42.00 -37.42 19.12
CA LEU A 99 42.59 -36.34 19.92
C LEU A 99 44.05 -36.02 19.53
N ALA A 100 44.84 -37.02 19.12
CA ALA A 100 46.28 -36.86 18.91
C ALA A 100 46.67 -36.33 17.51
N THR A 101 45.82 -36.46 16.49
CA THR A 101 46.16 -36.06 15.10
C THR A 101 45.21 -35.03 14.49
N THR A 102 44.09 -34.73 15.16
CA THR A 102 43.20 -33.67 14.69
C THR A 102 43.69 -32.36 15.28
N VAL A 103 44.36 -31.54 14.46
CA VAL A 103 44.45 -30.10 14.72
C VAL A 103 43.00 -29.64 14.87
N VAL A 104 42.53 -29.49 16.10
CA VAL A 104 41.12 -29.15 16.36
C VAL A 104 40.93 -27.75 15.80
N ARG A 105 40.38 -27.70 14.59
CA ARG A 105 39.98 -26.51 13.86
C ARG A 105 38.78 -25.92 14.57
N THR A 106 39.00 -25.36 15.75
CA THR A 106 37.95 -24.73 16.53
C THR A 106 37.58 -23.41 15.89
N HIS A 107 36.29 -23.18 15.72
CA HIS A 107 35.80 -21.87 15.38
C HIS A 107 36.05 -20.88 16.52
N VAL A 108 36.19 -19.60 16.20
CA VAL A 108 36.47 -18.57 17.19
C VAL A 108 35.70 -17.29 16.90
N SER A 109 35.17 -16.67 17.95
CA SER A 109 34.68 -15.30 17.88
C SER A 109 35.85 -14.35 18.00
N VAL A 110 35.98 -13.43 17.06
CA VAL A 110 37.08 -12.48 16.96
C VAL A 110 36.53 -11.06 16.91
N ARG A 111 37.18 -10.15 17.65
CA ARG A 111 37.00 -8.71 17.51
C ARG A 111 38.21 -8.13 16.80
N VAL A 112 37.98 -7.47 15.68
CA VAL A 112 39.01 -6.85 14.84
C VAL A 112 38.89 -5.34 14.98
N ARG A 113 40.01 -4.66 15.18
CA ARG A 113 40.13 -3.21 15.11
C ARG A 113 40.84 -2.87 13.81
N LEU A 114 40.18 -2.06 12.99
CA LEU A 114 40.71 -1.58 11.72
C LEU A 114 41.57 -0.34 11.93
N ARG A 115 42.46 -0.03 10.97
CA ARG A 115 43.34 1.15 11.02
C ARG A 115 42.59 2.49 10.97
N ASN A 116 41.34 2.50 10.49
CA ASN A 116 40.46 3.67 10.55
C ASN A 116 39.84 3.89 11.96
N GLY A 117 40.08 2.99 12.91
CA GLY A 117 39.54 3.04 14.27
C GLY A 117 38.24 2.27 14.48
N GLU A 118 37.58 1.81 13.41
CA GLU A 118 36.36 1.03 13.51
C GLU A 118 36.63 -0.37 14.08
N ARG A 119 35.60 -0.93 14.71
CA ARG A 119 35.68 -2.25 15.35
C ARG A 119 34.63 -3.16 14.74
N LEU A 120 35.08 -4.31 14.28
CA LEU A 120 34.24 -5.35 13.72
C LEU A 120 34.28 -6.58 14.63
N GLN A 121 33.16 -7.29 14.72
CA GLN A 121 33.08 -8.56 15.42
C GLN A 121 32.47 -9.60 14.49
N GLY A 122 33.06 -10.79 14.47
CA GLY A 122 32.61 -11.89 13.62
C GLY A 122 33.17 -13.22 14.11
N ILE A 123 32.96 -14.25 13.30
CA ILE A 123 33.39 -15.62 13.58
C ILE A 123 34.36 -16.07 12.50
N VAL A 124 35.52 -16.58 12.90
CA VAL A 124 36.46 -17.25 12.01
C VAL A 124 36.15 -18.73 12.07
N LYS A 125 35.84 -19.33 10.92
CA LYS A 125 35.52 -20.76 10.85
C LYS A 125 36.78 -21.60 10.74
N ASP A 126 36.74 -22.82 11.31
CA ASP A 126 37.77 -23.84 11.19
C ASP A 126 39.19 -23.43 11.64
N GLY A 127 39.30 -22.36 12.43
CA GLY A 127 40.59 -21.80 12.84
C GLY A 127 41.45 -21.26 11.68
N ASN A 128 40.86 -20.97 10.50
CA ASN A 128 41.58 -20.40 9.37
C ASN A 128 41.75 -18.88 9.52
N PHE A 129 42.75 -18.46 10.29
CA PHE A 129 43.03 -17.04 10.51
C PHE A 129 43.65 -16.34 9.31
N VAL A 130 44.40 -17.08 8.50
CA VAL A 130 45.20 -16.53 7.40
C VAL A 130 44.72 -17.18 6.11
N GLU A 131 43.88 -16.45 5.39
CA GLU A 131 43.35 -16.85 4.08
C GLU A 131 43.75 -15.79 3.04
N ARG A 132 43.91 -16.20 1.77
CA ARG A 132 43.99 -15.27 0.63
C ARG A 132 42.99 -15.67 -0.46
N PRO A 133 42.40 -14.70 -1.18
CA PRO A 133 41.59 -15.00 -2.36
C PRO A 133 42.49 -15.55 -3.48
N SER A 134 42.11 -16.67 -4.08
CA SER A 134 42.91 -17.32 -5.14
C SER A 134 42.49 -16.92 -6.56
N GLY A 135 41.83 -15.77 -6.74
CA GLY A 135 41.34 -15.30 -8.04
C GLY A 135 39.86 -15.62 -8.32
N GLY A 136 39.05 -15.81 -7.28
CA GLY A 136 37.60 -16.06 -7.38
C GLY A 136 36.91 -16.04 -6.02
N LEU A 137 35.85 -16.83 -5.88
CA LEU A 137 35.11 -17.03 -4.61
C LEU A 137 35.83 -17.99 -3.64
N GLU A 138 36.96 -18.58 -4.06
CA GLU A 138 37.73 -19.54 -3.27
C GLU A 138 38.81 -18.85 -2.43
N PHE A 139 38.93 -19.32 -1.19
CA PHE A 139 39.91 -18.88 -0.22
C PHE A 139 40.85 -20.03 0.10
N VAL A 140 42.15 -19.76 0.00
CA VAL A 140 43.20 -20.74 0.29
C VAL A 140 43.94 -20.29 1.54
N ARG A 141 44.33 -21.25 2.38
CA ARG A 141 45.18 -20.98 3.55
C ARG A 141 46.51 -20.38 3.08
N ALA A 142 46.86 -19.24 3.65
CA ALA A 142 48.07 -18.50 3.30
C ALA A 142 48.97 -18.34 4.54
N GLU A 143 50.17 -17.80 4.32
CA GLU A 143 51.03 -17.30 5.39
C GLU A 143 50.78 -15.81 5.62
N MET A 144 50.97 -15.33 6.86
CA MET A 144 50.68 -13.93 7.23
C MET A 144 51.58 -12.94 6.48
N THR A 145 52.72 -13.41 5.98
CA THR A 145 53.70 -12.65 5.18
C THR A 145 53.29 -12.50 3.71
N GLN A 146 52.32 -13.29 3.23
CA GLN A 146 51.90 -13.22 1.83
C GLN A 146 51.10 -11.94 1.57
N LYS A 147 51.34 -11.35 0.40
CA LYS A 147 50.53 -10.24 -0.11
C LYS A 147 49.07 -10.68 -0.26
N ASP A 148 48.14 -9.82 0.14
CA ASP A 148 46.70 -10.07 0.13
C ASP A 148 46.20 -11.16 1.09
N ALA A 149 47.05 -11.62 2.02
CA ALA A 149 46.59 -12.43 3.14
C ALA A 149 45.73 -11.58 4.09
N GLY A 150 44.70 -12.21 4.65
CA GLY A 150 43.74 -11.56 5.50
C GLY A 150 42.88 -12.54 6.31
N LEU A 151 41.88 -11.97 6.97
CA LEU A 151 40.96 -12.68 7.85
C LEU A 151 39.56 -12.73 7.22
N ARG A 152 38.97 -13.92 7.12
CA ARG A 152 37.57 -14.10 6.72
C ARG A 152 36.66 -14.14 7.94
N LEU A 153 35.85 -13.11 8.12
CA LEU A 153 34.88 -13.01 9.21
C LEU A 153 33.49 -13.37 8.71
N TRP A 154 32.94 -14.46 9.25
CA TRP A 154 31.54 -14.86 9.06
C TRP A 154 30.63 -14.18 10.07
N TYR A 155 29.35 -14.08 9.71
CA TYR A 155 28.28 -13.59 10.59
C TYR A 155 28.53 -12.19 11.15
N TYR A 156 29.25 -11.36 10.38
CA TYR A 156 29.45 -9.96 10.69
C TYR A 156 28.09 -9.25 10.83
N ASN A 157 27.92 -8.44 11.87
CA ASN A 157 26.66 -7.72 12.16
C ASN A 157 25.39 -8.60 12.13
N ARG A 158 25.50 -9.89 12.46
CA ARG A 158 24.38 -10.86 12.42
C ARG A 158 23.75 -11.06 11.04
N THR A 159 24.50 -10.85 9.96
CA THR A 159 24.06 -11.18 8.60
C THR A 159 24.58 -12.55 8.18
N ASP A 160 23.82 -13.32 7.39
CA ASP A 160 24.31 -14.59 6.83
C ASP A 160 25.24 -14.32 5.64
N GLY A 161 26.54 -14.25 5.94
CA GLY A 161 27.56 -13.93 4.96
C GLY A 161 28.94 -13.85 5.58
N TYR A 162 29.91 -13.45 4.77
CA TYR A 162 31.27 -13.21 5.22
C TYR A 162 31.81 -11.90 4.64
N ILE A 163 32.78 -11.33 5.35
CA ILE A 163 33.62 -10.24 4.86
C ILE A 163 35.07 -10.71 4.93
N PHE A 164 35.85 -10.36 3.91
CA PHE A 164 37.30 -10.61 3.89
C PHE A 164 38.04 -9.32 4.23
N LEU A 165 38.91 -9.37 5.23
CA LEU A 165 39.67 -8.23 5.72
C LEU A 165 41.16 -8.46 5.50
N PRO A 166 41.79 -7.81 4.51
CA PRO A 166 43.24 -7.86 4.32
C PRO A 166 43.97 -7.40 5.58
N TYR A 167 45.09 -8.05 5.92
CA TYR A 167 45.89 -7.65 7.10
C TYR A 167 46.43 -6.22 7.02
N THR A 168 46.54 -5.65 5.81
CA THR A 168 46.90 -4.25 5.60
C THR A 168 45.90 -3.27 6.22
N MET A 169 44.63 -3.66 6.35
CA MET A 169 43.55 -2.86 6.95
C MET A 169 43.38 -3.09 8.45
N ILE A 170 43.89 -4.21 8.96
CA ILE A 170 43.76 -4.61 10.36
C ILE A 170 44.85 -3.92 11.19
N GLU A 171 44.45 -3.23 12.25
CA GLU A 171 45.37 -2.67 13.25
C GLU A 171 45.69 -3.74 14.30
N THR A 172 44.66 -4.30 14.93
CA THR A 172 44.78 -5.36 15.95
C THR A 172 43.58 -6.28 15.88
N TYR A 173 43.72 -7.53 16.32
CA TYR A 173 42.57 -8.43 16.52
C TYR A 173 42.71 -9.17 17.85
N LYS A 174 41.57 -9.50 18.47
CA LYS A 174 41.48 -10.22 19.73
C LYS A 174 40.51 -11.38 19.60
N VAL A 175 40.99 -12.58 19.92
CA VAL A 175 40.12 -13.76 20.06
C VAL A 175 39.35 -13.63 21.37
N LEU A 176 38.02 -13.65 21.28
CA LEU A 176 37.14 -13.47 22.44
C LEU A 176 36.76 -14.83 23.04
N LYS A 177 36.25 -15.74 22.20
CA LYS A 177 35.67 -17.02 22.65
C LYS A 177 35.93 -18.10 21.61
N ARG A 178 36.26 -19.31 22.05
CA ARG A 178 36.26 -20.51 21.19
C ARG A 178 34.83 -21.04 21.11
N LEU A 179 34.36 -21.28 19.90
CA LEU A 179 33.00 -21.74 19.64
C LEU A 179 33.03 -23.20 19.19
N THR A 180 32.08 -23.97 19.69
CA THR A 180 31.78 -25.33 19.23
C THR A 180 30.90 -25.29 17.97
N ASP A 181 30.88 -26.38 17.21
CA ASP A 181 30.06 -26.52 16.01
C ASP A 181 28.57 -26.34 16.33
N ASN A 182 28.14 -26.83 17.49
CA ASN A 182 26.77 -26.64 17.98
C ASN A 182 26.45 -25.16 18.23
N GLU A 183 27.36 -24.39 18.83
CA GLU A 183 27.14 -22.94 19.04
C GLU A 183 27.06 -22.19 17.71
N ILE A 184 27.85 -22.58 16.70
CA ILE A 184 27.72 -22.00 15.36
C ILE A 184 26.38 -22.32 14.74
N LYS A 185 25.91 -23.56 14.87
CA LYS A 185 24.60 -23.95 14.35
C LYS A 185 23.51 -23.09 14.98
N VAL A 186 23.54 -22.90 16.29
CA VAL A 186 22.58 -22.02 17.01
C VAL A 186 22.66 -20.59 16.47
N ILE A 187 23.85 -20.01 16.32
CA ILE A 187 24.02 -18.65 15.78
C ILE A 187 23.48 -18.54 14.35
N HIS A 188 23.71 -19.55 13.51
CA HIS A 188 23.21 -19.57 12.14
C HIS A 188 21.68 -19.67 12.10
N ASP A 189 21.09 -20.56 12.91
CA ASP A 189 19.64 -20.72 13.02
C ASP A 189 18.98 -19.41 13.54
N GLU A 190 19.60 -18.74 14.52
CA GLU A 190 19.16 -17.42 15.01
C GLU A 190 19.18 -16.34 13.93
N ILE A 191 20.26 -16.27 13.14
CA ILE A 191 20.39 -15.31 12.03
C ILE A 191 19.33 -15.57 10.97
N LYS A 192 19.11 -16.85 10.62
CA LYS A 192 18.13 -17.25 9.61
C LYS A 192 16.70 -16.96 10.04
N GLU A 193 16.36 -17.21 11.31
CA GLU A 193 15.06 -16.82 11.86
C GLU A 193 14.89 -15.29 11.88
N ALA A 194 15.92 -14.54 12.30
CA ALA A 194 15.88 -13.08 12.29
C ALA A 194 15.69 -12.51 10.87
N GLU A 195 16.37 -13.07 9.86
CA GLU A 195 16.19 -12.70 8.46
C GLU A 195 14.79 -13.03 7.95
N ARG A 196 14.26 -14.22 8.29
CA ARG A 196 12.90 -14.62 7.94
C ARG A 196 11.86 -13.64 8.51
N LEU A 197 12.01 -13.25 9.77
CA LEU A 197 11.14 -12.28 10.43
C LEU A 197 11.27 -10.88 9.81
N ALA A 198 12.50 -10.42 9.54
CA ALA A 198 12.74 -9.12 8.91
C ALA A 198 12.16 -9.05 7.49
N ARG A 199 12.27 -10.14 6.72
CA ARG A 199 11.67 -10.25 5.39
C ARG A 199 10.15 -10.22 5.45
N ALA A 200 9.53 -11.00 6.34
CA ALA A 200 8.08 -11.00 6.53
C ALA A 200 7.55 -9.60 6.91
N ALA A 201 8.24 -8.89 7.82
CA ALA A 201 7.89 -7.52 8.19
C ALA A 201 8.07 -6.53 7.02
N GLY A 202 9.13 -6.72 6.21
CA GLY A 202 9.35 -5.93 5.00
C GLY A 202 8.25 -6.14 3.95
N ASP A 203 7.84 -7.39 3.74
CA ASP A 203 6.76 -7.77 2.82
C ASP A 203 5.41 -7.21 3.28
N GLU A 204 5.10 -7.28 4.58
CA GLU A 204 3.89 -6.68 5.17
C GLU A 204 3.88 -5.16 5.00
N ARG A 205 5.01 -4.48 5.28
CA ARG A 205 5.13 -3.04 5.07
C ARG A 205 4.93 -2.66 3.60
N ASN A 206 5.53 -3.41 2.68
CA ASN A 206 5.39 -3.17 1.25
C ASN A 206 3.95 -3.39 0.79
N LYS A 207 3.27 -4.40 1.31
CA LYS A 207 1.84 -4.63 1.06
C LYS A 207 0.99 -3.47 1.54
N LEU A 208 1.20 -2.98 2.76
CA LEU A 208 0.48 -1.81 3.30
C LEU A 208 0.72 -0.55 2.46
N LEU A 209 1.93 -0.35 1.94
CA LEU A 209 2.24 0.76 1.04
C LEU A 209 1.56 0.61 -0.32
N ALA A 210 1.49 -0.60 -0.87
CA ALA A 210 0.75 -0.89 -2.09
C ALA A 210 -0.75 -0.64 -1.91
N ASP A 211 -1.35 -1.17 -0.84
CA ASP A 211 -2.77 -0.98 -0.51
C ASP A 211 -3.12 0.51 -0.34
N LYS A 212 -2.23 1.29 0.31
CA LYS A 212 -2.38 2.75 0.42
C LYS A 212 -2.27 3.47 -0.91
N ALA A 213 -1.32 3.06 -1.77
CA ALA A 213 -1.15 3.65 -3.09
C ALA A 213 -2.39 3.40 -3.96
N ASP A 214 -2.96 2.20 -3.90
CA ASP A 214 -4.17 1.86 -4.65
C ASP A 214 -5.40 2.58 -4.09
N ALA A 215 -5.52 2.72 -2.76
CA ALA A 215 -6.56 3.54 -2.13
C ALA A 215 -6.50 5.01 -2.59
N MET A 216 -5.30 5.60 -2.72
CA MET A 216 -5.16 6.98 -3.21
C MET A 216 -5.55 7.11 -4.69
N LYS A 217 -5.18 6.16 -5.55
CA LYS A 217 -5.62 6.16 -6.96
C LYS A 217 -7.14 6.06 -7.10
N HIS A 218 -7.79 5.25 -6.26
CA HIS A 218 -9.25 5.18 -6.26
C HIS A 218 -9.91 6.43 -5.68
N GLY A 219 -9.27 7.09 -4.70
CA GLY A 219 -9.71 8.37 -4.15
C GLY A 219 -9.65 9.53 -5.14
N GLU A 220 -8.59 9.63 -5.95
CA GLU A 220 -8.46 10.65 -7.01
C GLU A 220 -9.58 10.51 -8.06
N ASN A 221 -9.90 9.28 -8.47
CA ASN A 221 -11.02 9.02 -9.37
C ASN A 221 -12.39 9.38 -8.77
N ALA A 222 -12.53 9.30 -7.44
CA ALA A 222 -13.76 9.72 -6.76
C ALA A 222 -13.89 11.25 -6.74
N ALA A 223 -12.79 11.97 -6.51
CA ALA A 223 -12.78 13.44 -6.54
C ALA A 223 -13.10 13.98 -7.94
N GLU A 224 -12.56 13.37 -9.00
CA GLU A 224 -12.84 13.74 -10.39
C GLU A 224 -14.33 13.57 -10.73
N LYS A 225 -14.92 12.41 -10.38
CA LYS A 225 -16.35 12.14 -10.61
C LYS A 225 -17.28 13.09 -9.85
N VAL A 226 -16.92 13.49 -8.63
CA VAL A 226 -17.70 14.49 -7.86
C VAL A 226 -17.63 15.85 -8.55
N GLY A 227 -16.48 16.21 -9.13
CA GLY A 227 -16.32 17.42 -9.94
C GLY A 227 -17.23 17.45 -11.17
N GLU A 228 -17.28 16.35 -11.92
CA GLU A 228 -18.15 16.22 -13.11
C GLU A 228 -19.64 16.34 -12.75
N LEU A 229 -20.08 15.66 -11.69
CA LEU A 229 -21.47 15.73 -11.23
C LEU A 229 -21.85 17.15 -10.75
N ALA A 230 -20.94 17.84 -10.05
CA ALA A 230 -21.16 19.22 -9.64
C ALA A 230 -21.29 20.16 -10.85
N ALA A 231 -20.46 19.98 -11.88
CA ALA A 231 -20.54 20.75 -13.12
C ALA A 231 -21.86 20.49 -13.87
N GLU A 232 -22.32 19.23 -13.93
CA GLU A 232 -23.58 18.87 -14.57
C GLU A 232 -24.79 19.48 -13.84
N ILE A 233 -24.79 19.45 -12.50
CA ILE A 233 -25.85 20.06 -11.69
C ILE A 233 -25.88 21.58 -11.89
N ALA A 234 -24.72 22.24 -11.91
CA ALA A 234 -24.62 23.67 -12.15
C ALA A 234 -25.13 24.05 -13.56
N ALA A 235 -24.78 23.26 -14.58
CA ALA A 235 -25.26 23.46 -15.94
C ALA A 235 -26.78 23.27 -16.06
N LYS A 236 -27.34 22.24 -15.42
CA LYS A 236 -28.79 22.00 -15.37
C LYS A 236 -29.53 23.13 -14.64
N LYS A 237 -28.99 23.62 -13.53
CA LYS A 237 -29.58 24.73 -12.77
C LYS A 237 -29.60 26.01 -13.59
N LYS A 238 -28.48 26.38 -14.22
CA LYS A 238 -28.41 27.56 -15.10
C LYS A 238 -29.41 27.46 -16.25
N LYS A 239 -29.50 26.31 -16.91
CA LYS A 239 -30.48 26.08 -17.98
C LYS A 239 -31.92 26.19 -17.46
N ALA A 240 -32.22 25.65 -16.29
CA ALA A 240 -33.53 25.77 -15.67
C ALA A 240 -33.90 27.22 -15.31
N GLU A 241 -32.94 28.02 -14.84
CA GLU A 241 -33.13 29.45 -14.57
C GLU A 241 -33.39 30.24 -15.87
N GLU A 242 -32.64 29.97 -16.93
CA GLU A 242 -32.87 30.57 -18.26
C GLU A 242 -34.24 30.17 -18.84
N ASP A 243 -34.63 28.91 -18.69
CA ASP A 243 -35.92 28.43 -19.17
C ASP A 243 -37.08 28.99 -18.33
N ALA A 244 -36.90 29.15 -17.02
CA ALA A 244 -37.88 29.81 -16.15
C ALA A 244 -38.04 31.30 -16.50
N ALA A 245 -36.96 32.01 -16.80
CA ALA A 245 -37.02 33.40 -17.25
C ALA A 245 -37.80 33.54 -18.57
N LYS A 246 -37.59 32.63 -19.54
CA LYS A 246 -38.35 32.61 -20.80
C LYS A 246 -39.83 32.29 -20.58
N LEU A 247 -40.15 31.40 -19.65
CA LEU A 247 -41.56 31.11 -19.31
C LEU A 247 -42.25 32.30 -18.64
N ALA A 248 -41.54 33.07 -17.81
CA ALA A 248 -42.08 34.30 -17.22
C ALA A 248 -42.45 35.35 -18.29
N LEU A 249 -41.72 35.41 -19.41
CA LEU A 249 -42.09 36.29 -20.54
C LEU A 249 -43.43 35.88 -21.19
N ILE A 250 -43.78 34.59 -21.17
CA ILE A 250 -45.07 34.11 -21.69
C ILE A 250 -46.23 34.54 -20.80
N GLU A 251 -46.02 34.61 -19.49
CA GLU A 251 -47.02 35.13 -18.55
C GLU A 251 -47.25 36.65 -18.76
N GLU A 252 -46.18 37.41 -19.04
CA GLU A 252 -46.30 38.85 -19.29
C GLU A 252 -46.95 39.19 -20.65
N PHE A 253 -46.70 38.34 -21.66
CA PHE A 253 -47.22 38.49 -23.02
C PHE A 253 -47.93 37.20 -23.48
N PRO A 254 -49.17 36.95 -23.03
CA PRO A 254 -49.86 35.71 -23.30
C PRO A 254 -50.17 35.53 -24.80
N PRO A 255 -49.86 34.38 -25.41
CA PRO A 255 -50.17 34.13 -26.81
C PRO A 255 -51.68 34.15 -27.10
N ASP A 256 -52.50 33.78 -26.10
CA ASP A 256 -53.97 33.76 -26.22
C ASP A 256 -54.57 35.18 -26.32
N GLU A 257 -53.87 36.21 -25.84
CA GLU A 257 -54.26 37.63 -26.01
C GLU A 257 -53.84 38.20 -27.39
N GLY A 258 -53.26 37.36 -28.26
CA GLY A 258 -52.79 37.76 -29.57
C GLY A 258 -51.39 38.41 -29.56
N TRP A 259 -50.60 38.22 -28.49
CA TRP A 259 -49.18 38.54 -28.51
C TRP A 259 -48.43 37.47 -29.32
N GLY A 260 -47.95 37.84 -30.51
CA GLY A 260 -47.35 36.91 -31.47
C GLY A 260 -46.62 37.61 -32.60
N GLU A 261 -46.20 36.83 -33.61
CA GLU A 261 -45.53 37.34 -34.82
C GLU A 261 -46.41 38.36 -35.55
N GLU A 262 -47.72 38.10 -35.63
CA GLU A 262 -48.69 39.00 -36.24
C GLU A 262 -48.75 40.34 -35.50
N ARG A 263 -48.61 40.35 -34.17
CA ARG A 263 -48.66 41.58 -33.36
C ARG A 263 -47.44 42.45 -33.60
N ILE A 264 -46.24 41.87 -33.71
CA ILE A 264 -45.05 42.64 -34.07
C ILE A 264 -45.16 43.24 -35.46
N ASN A 265 -45.67 42.47 -36.42
CA ASN A 265 -45.88 42.96 -37.78
C ASN A 265 -46.86 44.14 -37.79
N GLN A 266 -47.95 44.06 -37.02
CA GLN A 266 -48.90 45.17 -36.85
C GLN A 266 -48.25 46.41 -36.23
N ILE A 267 -47.43 46.25 -35.17
CA ILE A 267 -46.74 47.36 -34.52
C ILE A 267 -45.75 48.02 -35.51
N ASN A 268 -45.00 47.22 -36.26
CA ASN A 268 -44.05 47.71 -37.26
C ASN A 268 -44.74 48.44 -38.42
N ILE A 269 -45.85 47.91 -38.95
CA ILE A 269 -46.65 48.57 -39.99
C ILE A 269 -47.19 49.90 -39.47
N ARG A 270 -47.75 49.95 -38.25
CA ARG A 270 -48.25 51.20 -37.66
C ARG A 270 -47.14 52.24 -37.47
N ARG A 271 -45.96 51.80 -37.05
CA ARG A 271 -44.78 52.65 -36.90
C ARG A 271 -44.33 53.25 -38.23
N LEU A 272 -44.31 52.46 -39.31
CA LEU A 272 -43.87 52.89 -40.63
C LEU A 272 -44.91 53.75 -41.36
N THR A 273 -46.16 53.30 -41.40
CA THR A 273 -47.22 53.91 -42.22
C THR A 273 -47.87 55.11 -41.53
N VAL A 274 -48.20 54.97 -40.26
CA VAL A 274 -49.00 55.97 -39.50
C VAL A 274 -48.10 56.88 -38.65
N ARG A 275 -46.80 56.55 -38.53
CA ARG A 275 -45.81 57.24 -37.69
C ARG A 275 -46.23 57.33 -36.21
N VAL A 276 -47.01 56.36 -35.74
CA VAL A 276 -47.39 56.25 -34.31
C VAL A 276 -46.31 55.46 -33.59
N PHE A 277 -45.79 56.03 -32.51
CA PHE A 277 -44.78 55.35 -31.68
C PHE A 277 -45.41 54.21 -30.87
N PRO A 278 -44.74 53.04 -30.73
CA PRO A 278 -45.23 51.95 -29.92
C PRO A 278 -45.40 52.35 -28.46
N ASN A 279 -46.40 51.79 -27.79
CA ASN A 279 -46.61 52.03 -26.36
C ASN A 279 -45.50 51.35 -25.51
N ALA A 280 -45.43 51.64 -24.21
CA ALA A 280 -44.38 51.10 -23.34
C ALA A 280 -44.35 49.55 -23.32
N LYS A 281 -45.52 48.90 -23.33
CA LYS A 281 -45.65 47.43 -23.34
C LYS A 281 -45.22 46.82 -24.69
N GLU A 282 -45.58 47.46 -25.80
CA GLU A 282 -45.19 47.07 -27.17
C GLU A 282 -43.70 47.25 -27.40
N ARG A 283 -43.07 48.30 -26.87
CA ARG A 283 -41.60 48.46 -26.91
C ARG A 283 -40.90 47.33 -26.19
N ARG A 284 -41.33 47.01 -24.97
CA ARG A 284 -40.79 45.89 -24.20
C ARG A 284 -40.95 44.56 -24.94
N PHE A 285 -42.12 44.31 -25.53
CA PHE A 285 -42.37 43.10 -26.31
C PHE A 285 -41.43 42.96 -27.51
N ILE A 286 -41.16 44.05 -28.24
CA ILE A 286 -40.21 44.05 -29.36
C ILE A 286 -38.80 43.69 -28.88
N GLU A 287 -38.36 44.22 -27.74
CA GLU A 287 -37.04 43.96 -27.18
C GLU A 287 -36.86 42.50 -26.73
N VAL A 288 -37.89 41.89 -26.15
CA VAL A 288 -37.83 40.50 -25.65
C VAL A 288 -38.33 39.45 -26.64
N PHE A 289 -38.67 39.84 -27.86
CA PHE A 289 -39.42 38.98 -28.79
C PHE A 289 -38.73 37.64 -29.10
N ASP A 290 -37.42 37.67 -29.31
CA ASP A 290 -36.65 36.47 -29.65
C ASP A 290 -36.59 35.47 -28.47
N GLU A 291 -36.53 35.99 -27.24
CA GLU A 291 -36.57 35.18 -26.02
C GLU A 291 -37.98 34.66 -25.74
N TRP A 292 -38.99 35.50 -25.97
CA TRP A 292 -40.40 35.14 -25.89
C TRP A 292 -40.74 34.03 -26.88
N LYS A 293 -40.25 34.09 -28.12
CA LYS A 293 -40.46 33.03 -29.13
C LYS A 293 -39.91 31.68 -28.65
N LYS A 294 -38.70 31.67 -28.08
CA LYS A 294 -38.12 30.46 -27.46
C LYS A 294 -38.93 29.97 -26.26
N GLY A 295 -39.42 30.90 -25.43
CA GLY A 295 -40.32 30.59 -24.31
C GLY A 295 -41.64 29.98 -24.76
N ARG A 296 -42.19 30.43 -25.88
CA ARG A 296 -43.44 29.92 -26.45
C ARG A 296 -43.29 28.49 -26.90
N ASP A 297 -42.19 28.16 -27.57
CA ASP A 297 -41.88 26.79 -28.00
C ASP A 297 -41.75 25.85 -26.80
N LEU A 298 -41.05 26.29 -25.73
CA LEU A 298 -40.95 25.55 -24.47
C LEU A 298 -42.33 25.37 -23.79
N TRP A 299 -43.15 26.40 -23.79
CA TRP A 299 -44.50 26.38 -23.22
C TRP A 299 -45.42 25.43 -23.99
N LEU A 300 -45.39 25.45 -25.33
CA LEU A 300 -46.14 24.52 -26.18
C LEU A 300 -45.69 23.08 -25.93
N ALA A 301 -44.38 22.83 -25.89
CA ALA A 301 -43.83 21.52 -25.60
C ALA A 301 -44.29 20.99 -24.22
N LYS A 302 -44.31 21.87 -23.20
CA LYS A 302 -44.80 21.54 -21.86
C LYS A 302 -46.30 21.23 -21.87
N LYS A 303 -47.11 22.05 -22.54
CA LYS A 303 -48.56 21.87 -22.65
C LYS A 303 -48.91 20.57 -23.39
N SER A 304 -48.17 20.23 -24.45
CA SER A 304 -48.32 18.95 -25.15
C SER A 304 -47.98 17.75 -24.27
N LYS A 305 -46.92 17.86 -23.43
CA LYS A 305 -46.54 16.80 -22.49
C LYS A 305 -47.58 16.61 -21.38
N ASP A 306 -48.12 17.69 -20.83
CA ASP A 306 -49.18 17.62 -19.81
C ASP A 306 -50.47 16.97 -20.36
N LEU A 307 -50.73 17.10 -21.67
CA LEU A 307 -51.86 16.44 -22.34
C LEU A 307 -51.62 14.94 -22.53
N THR A 308 -50.39 14.52 -22.86
CA THR A 308 -50.05 13.08 -23.00
C THR A 308 -50.01 12.36 -21.66
N ASP A 309 -49.44 12.99 -20.61
CA ASP A 309 -49.34 12.38 -19.27
C ASP A 309 -50.73 12.20 -18.63
N LYS A 310 -51.70 13.08 -18.94
CA LYS A 310 -53.11 12.94 -18.54
C LYS A 310 -53.85 11.82 -19.28
N HIS A 311 -53.46 11.52 -20.52
CA HIS A 311 -54.09 10.46 -21.30
C HIS A 311 -53.64 9.07 -20.83
N ASP A 312 -52.34 8.90 -20.51
CA ASP A 312 -51.80 7.61 -20.03
C ASP A 312 -52.22 7.27 -18.59
N SER A 313 -52.43 8.27 -17.74
CA SER A 313 -52.92 8.06 -16.37
C SER A 313 -54.40 7.72 -16.31
N ALA A 314 -55.22 8.20 -17.26
CA ALA A 314 -56.63 7.85 -17.36
C ALA A 314 -56.88 6.41 -17.85
N GLN A 315 -55.96 5.85 -18.66
CA GLN A 315 -56.10 4.51 -19.25
C GLN A 315 -55.62 3.37 -18.32
N LYS A 316 -54.95 3.69 -17.20
CA LYS A 316 -54.42 2.70 -16.24
C LYS A 316 -55.26 2.53 -14.97
N GLY A 317 -56.41 3.21 -14.88
CA GLY A 317 -57.27 3.25 -13.70
C GLY A 317 -58.41 2.22 -13.64
N ASP A 318 -58.66 1.43 -14.70
CA ASP A 318 -59.86 0.56 -14.79
C ASP A 318 -59.56 -0.93 -15.03
N SER A 319 -58.44 -1.43 -14.48
CA SER A 319 -58.13 -2.87 -14.51
C SER A 319 -57.33 -3.29 -13.27
N ALA A 320 -57.96 -3.21 -12.10
CA ALA A 320 -57.50 -3.89 -10.90
C ALA A 320 -58.65 -4.14 -9.90
N GLU A 321 -59.73 -4.78 -10.36
CA GLU A 321 -60.65 -5.51 -9.47
C GLU A 321 -60.55 -6.99 -9.83
N GLY A 322 -59.77 -7.77 -9.06
CA GLY A 322 -59.58 -9.17 -9.39
C GLY A 322 -58.47 -9.94 -8.68
N GLY A 323 -58.43 -9.87 -7.34
CA GLY A 323 -57.99 -11.00 -6.50
C GLY A 323 -56.49 -11.23 -6.28
N LYS A 324 -56.05 -11.20 -5.02
CA LYS A 324 -55.77 -12.43 -4.25
C LYS A 324 -55.48 -12.12 -2.78
N SER A 325 -55.89 -13.06 -1.95
CA SER A 325 -55.99 -13.10 -0.49
C SER A 325 -54.76 -12.67 0.34
N PRO A 326 -55.00 -12.29 1.61
CA PRO A 326 -53.96 -12.05 2.61
C PRO A 326 -53.61 -13.34 3.38
N SER A 327 -52.33 -13.68 3.47
CA SER A 327 -51.82 -14.56 4.54
C SER A 327 -50.29 -14.55 4.60
N GLY A 328 -49.73 -14.46 5.81
CA GLY A 328 -48.30 -14.57 6.11
C GLY A 328 -47.72 -13.22 6.56
N ALA A 329 -47.83 -12.80 7.83
CA ALA A 329 -47.17 -13.33 9.03
C ALA A 329 -45.64 -13.23 8.97
N GLY A 330 -45.08 -12.37 9.84
CA GLY A 330 -43.67 -12.25 10.20
C GLY A 330 -43.08 -10.90 9.79
N THR A 331 -42.33 -10.15 10.58
CA THR A 331 -41.82 -10.26 11.95
C THR A 331 -41.26 -8.86 12.24
N GLU A 332 -41.47 -8.35 13.46
CA GLU A 332 -40.95 -7.07 13.94
C GLU A 332 -39.42 -6.95 13.77
N PRO A 333 -38.90 -5.72 13.70
CA PRO A 333 -37.80 -5.43 14.60
C PRO A 333 -38.04 -4.14 15.38
N GLY A 334 -38.25 -4.32 16.68
CA GLY A 334 -37.32 -3.81 17.69
C GLY A 334 -36.95 -2.34 17.60
N LYS A 335 -37.80 -1.51 18.21
CA LYS A 335 -37.45 -0.21 18.77
C LYS A 335 -36.58 -0.46 20.01
N THR A 336 -35.30 -0.09 19.97
CA THR A 336 -34.49 0.10 21.19
C THR A 336 -33.96 1.53 21.23
N GLU A 337 -34.58 2.31 22.13
CA GLU A 337 -33.95 3.44 22.82
C GLU A 337 -32.70 2.95 23.57
N GLY A 338 -31.65 3.77 23.60
CA GLY A 338 -30.42 3.54 24.33
C GLY A 338 -29.40 4.61 23.94
N THR A 339 -29.52 5.82 24.49
CA THR A 339 -28.76 6.29 25.67
C THR A 339 -27.30 6.58 25.34
N ASP A 340 -26.96 7.86 25.46
CA ASP A 340 -25.64 8.46 25.33
C ASP A 340 -24.55 7.75 26.15
N PRO A 341 -23.31 7.70 25.61
CA PRO A 341 -22.13 7.74 26.46
C PRO A 341 -21.35 9.04 26.27
N ALA A 342 -21.37 9.81 27.35
CA ALA A 342 -20.32 10.66 27.91
C ALA A 342 -19.08 10.94 27.02
N THR A 343 -18.90 12.23 26.77
CA THR A 343 -17.62 12.91 26.64
C THR A 343 -16.64 12.48 27.74
N GLU A 344 -15.60 11.73 27.37
CA GLU A 344 -14.41 11.52 28.21
C GLU A 344 -13.29 12.45 27.73
N THR A 345 -13.14 13.55 28.45
CA THR A 345 -12.08 14.52 28.38
C THR A 345 -10.75 13.85 28.74
N THR A 346 -9.90 13.55 27.76
CA THR A 346 -8.53 13.10 28.05
C THR A 346 -7.63 14.32 28.26
N GLU A 347 -7.23 14.46 29.52
CA GLU A 347 -6.36 15.47 30.08
C GLU A 347 -4.94 15.39 29.51
N LYS A 348 -4.48 16.52 28.98
CA LYS A 348 -3.14 16.76 28.47
C LYS A 348 -2.18 16.97 29.65
N VAL A 349 -1.47 15.92 30.08
CA VAL A 349 -0.34 16.05 31.02
C VAL A 349 0.92 16.39 30.22
N GLU A 350 1.26 17.67 30.24
CA GLU A 350 2.47 18.25 29.67
C GLU A 350 3.58 18.19 30.72
N SER A 351 4.39 17.13 30.72
CA SER A 351 5.60 17.03 31.55
C SER A 351 6.81 17.57 30.77
N GLY A 352 7.16 18.83 31.07
CA GLY A 352 8.38 19.45 30.57
C GLY A 352 9.66 18.87 31.20
N PRO A 353 10.78 18.82 30.47
CA PRO A 353 12.04 18.27 30.96
C PRO A 353 12.74 19.21 31.95
N SER A 354 13.10 18.63 33.10
CA SER A 354 13.97 19.20 34.12
C SER A 354 15.39 19.38 33.57
N LYS A 355 15.88 20.61 33.55
CA LYS A 355 17.29 20.93 33.29
C LYS A 355 18.12 20.59 34.54
N ARG A 356 19.21 19.86 34.35
CA ARG A 356 20.38 19.85 35.24
C ARG A 356 21.54 20.52 34.53
#